data_AF-A0A1E9A804-F1
#
_entry.id   AF-A0A1E9A804-F1
#
_cell.length_a   1.000
_cell.length_b   1.000
_cell.length_c   1.000
_cell.angle_alpha   90.00
_cell.angle_beta   90.00
_cell.angle_gamma   90.00
#
_symmetry.space_group_name_H-M   'P 1'
#
loop_
_entity.id
_entity.type
_entity.pdbx_description
1 polymer ?
#
loop_
_entity_poly.entity_id
_entity_poly.type
_entity_poly.pdbx_seq_one_letter_code
_entity_poly.pdbx_strand_id
1 'polypeptide(L)'
;MRSSSFFHCNDKNIVFDSFHEFDKSDLNNKKKALKVNDEYSENLVMDVISGFEYRAQKEKYDNLFRYLAKNKNKYHYTGYTKEALRNTIGDGYENEYFNISGYPVTIEEYHQYFEPLLYLNQRDFKNNYENAKKLISTDYKNTLRTNLFSKRKDYTRHNNHSTVLKMAKEIKSRKKDMPEDTEIHLEFQEDKLETKQPYWGNMNPTSYGIFTEVDD
;
A
#
# COMPACT_ATOMS: atom_id res chain seq x y z
N MET A 1 14.83 16.16 20.97
CA MET A 1 14.02 14.93 21.09
C MET A 1 12.95 15.05 20.04
N ARG A 2 13.01 14.21 19.01
CA ARG A 2 11.99 14.15 17.95
C ARG A 2 10.82 13.31 18.45
N SER A 3 9.61 13.72 18.08
CA SER A 3 8.39 12.98 18.38
C SER A 3 7.72 12.64 17.06
N SER A 4 7.29 11.40 16.89
CA SER A 4 6.59 10.97 15.69
C SER A 4 5.09 10.88 15.98
N SER A 5 4.26 11.34 15.06
CA SER A 5 2.81 11.13 15.10
C SER A 5 2.38 10.32 13.90
N PHE A 6 1.59 9.28 14.15
CA PHE A 6 0.95 8.46 13.12
C PHE A 6 -0.46 9.01 12.86
N PHE A 7 -0.85 9.04 11.59
CA PHE A 7 -2.15 9.54 11.16
C PHE A 7 -2.81 8.53 10.24
N HIS A 8 -4.11 8.33 10.47
CA HIS A 8 -4.97 7.52 9.60
C HIS A 8 -5.91 8.45 8.84
N CYS A 9 -5.90 8.37 7.52
CA CYS A 9 -6.86 9.04 6.65
C CYS A 9 -7.91 8.03 6.16
N ASN A 10 -9.16 8.44 6.22
CA ASN A 10 -10.27 7.80 5.54
C ASN A 10 -11.31 8.89 5.20
N ASP A 11 -10.98 9.73 4.21
CA ASP A 11 -11.85 10.78 3.72
C ASP A 11 -12.24 10.51 2.27
N LYS A 12 -13.55 10.51 1.98
CA LYS A 12 -14.10 10.26 0.63
C LYS A 12 -13.53 9.01 -0.06
N ASN A 13 -13.29 7.93 0.71
CA ASN A 13 -12.65 6.69 0.28
C ASN A 13 -11.17 6.78 -0.14
N ILE A 14 -10.50 7.90 0.13
CA ILE A 14 -9.05 7.99 0.11
C ILE A 14 -8.58 7.49 1.47
N VAL A 15 -7.89 6.35 1.47
CA VAL A 15 -7.47 5.67 2.68
C VAL A 15 -5.96 5.51 2.66
N PHE A 16 -5.28 5.96 3.70
CA PHE A 16 -3.84 5.75 3.86
C PHE A 16 -3.45 6.00 5.32
N ASP A 17 -2.36 5.39 5.75
CA ASP A 17 -1.67 5.70 6.98
C ASP A 17 -0.35 6.41 6.63
N SER A 18 0.06 7.37 7.45
CA SER A 18 1.35 8.05 7.30
C SER A 18 1.87 8.46 8.67
N PHE A 19 3.13 8.86 8.75
CA PHE A 19 3.69 9.45 9.96
C PHE A 19 4.49 10.70 9.66
N HIS A 20 4.58 11.56 10.65
CA HIS A 20 5.43 12.74 10.58
C HIS A 20 6.25 12.88 11.85
N GLU A 21 7.54 13.18 11.68
CA GLU A 21 8.45 13.49 12.78
C GLU A 21 8.50 15.00 13.01
N PHE A 22 8.20 15.43 14.22
CA PHE A 22 8.28 16.83 14.63
C PHE A 22 9.42 17.04 15.61
N ASP A 23 10.05 18.21 15.54
CA ASP A 23 10.90 18.69 16.61
C ASP A 23 10.03 19.30 17.72
N LYS A 24 10.53 19.29 18.96
CA LYS A 24 9.87 19.99 20.07
C LYS A 24 9.70 21.49 19.80
N SER A 25 10.55 22.08 18.95
CA SER A 25 10.40 23.48 18.53
C SER A 25 9.11 23.72 17.74
N ASP A 26 8.59 22.73 17.02
CA ASP A 26 7.34 22.83 16.25
C ASP A 26 6.12 23.00 17.16
N LEU A 27 6.14 22.38 18.35
CA LEU A 27 5.06 22.45 19.35
C LEU A 27 4.84 23.87 19.90
N ASN A 28 5.87 24.72 19.85
CA ASN A 28 5.79 26.09 20.34
C ASN A 28 5.17 27.07 19.32
N ASN A 29 4.92 26.62 18.10
CA ASN A 29 4.47 27.47 16.99
C ASN A 29 2.98 27.24 16.66
N LYS A 30 2.09 27.60 17.59
CA LYS A 30 0.63 27.36 17.53
C LYS A 30 -0.14 27.97 16.33
N LYS A 31 0.52 28.71 15.44
CA LYS A 31 -0.13 29.53 14.39
C LYS A 31 0.29 29.24 12.95
N LYS A 32 1.18 28.29 12.71
CA LYS A 32 1.55 27.89 11.35
C LYS A 32 1.04 26.48 11.08
N ALA A 33 0.26 26.33 10.02
CA ALA A 33 0.27 25.07 9.29
C ALA A 33 1.75 24.74 9.02
N LEU A 34 2.17 23.54 9.42
CA LEU A 34 3.51 23.05 9.14
C LEU A 34 3.67 23.05 7.63
N LYS A 35 4.46 23.99 7.11
CA LYS A 35 4.86 23.99 5.71
C LYS A 35 5.86 22.86 5.58
N VAL A 36 5.43 21.77 4.97
CA VAL A 36 6.28 20.63 4.68
C VAL A 36 7.38 21.12 3.71
N ASN A 37 8.62 20.74 3.98
CA ASN A 37 9.79 21.00 3.14
C ASN A 37 9.97 19.87 2.11
N ASP A 38 10.65 20.17 1.00
CA ASP A 38 10.53 19.41 -0.25
C ASP A 38 10.77 17.88 -0.11
N GLU A 39 11.86 17.43 0.52
CA GLU A 39 12.20 15.99 0.57
C GLU A 39 11.27 15.16 1.51
N TYR A 40 10.88 15.71 2.67
CA TYR A 40 9.90 15.04 3.54
C TYR A 40 8.47 15.12 2.96
N SER A 41 8.22 16.07 2.06
CA SER A 41 6.92 16.20 1.38
C SER A 41 6.71 15.06 0.39
N GLU A 42 7.75 14.61 -0.30
CA GLU A 42 7.62 13.60 -1.35
C GLU A 42 7.13 12.26 -0.80
N ASN A 43 7.66 11.77 0.32
CA ASN A 43 7.18 10.53 0.96
C ASN A 43 5.73 10.66 1.45
N LEU A 44 5.38 11.79 2.06
CA LEU A 44 4.00 12.04 2.49
C LEU A 44 3.03 12.10 1.31
N VAL A 45 3.44 12.73 0.21
CA VAL A 45 2.65 12.78 -1.01
C VAL A 45 2.49 11.38 -1.60
N MET A 46 3.53 10.55 -1.62
CA MET A 46 3.45 9.15 -2.05
C MET A 46 2.42 8.35 -1.21
N ASP A 47 2.42 8.52 0.11
CA ASP A 47 1.43 7.92 0.99
C ASP A 47 0.01 8.35 0.62
N VAL A 48 -0.21 9.65 0.38
CA VAL A 48 -1.50 10.18 -0.07
C VAL A 48 -1.90 9.57 -1.42
N ILE A 49 -0.98 9.51 -2.39
CA ILE A 49 -1.22 8.98 -3.74
C ILE A 49 -1.61 7.50 -3.70
N SER A 50 -1.06 6.71 -2.77
CA SER A 50 -1.48 5.31 -2.60
C SER A 50 -2.96 5.20 -2.20
N GLY A 51 -3.49 6.15 -1.42
CA GLY A 51 -4.90 6.22 -1.07
C GLY A 51 -5.78 6.65 -2.25
N PHE A 52 -5.26 7.50 -3.14
CA PHE A 52 -5.92 7.83 -4.39
C PHE A 52 -6.00 6.60 -5.32
N GLU A 53 -4.93 5.82 -5.41
CA GLU A 53 -4.90 4.56 -6.17
C GLU A 53 -5.95 3.58 -5.64
N TYR A 54 -6.01 3.39 -4.31
CA TYR A 54 -7.06 2.58 -3.70
C TYR A 54 -8.46 3.09 -4.09
N ARG A 55 -8.72 4.40 -3.99
CA ARG A 55 -10.03 4.96 -4.37
C ARG A 55 -10.35 4.73 -5.84
N ALA A 56 -9.39 4.86 -6.75
CA ALA A 56 -9.60 4.72 -8.19
C ALA A 56 -10.06 3.32 -8.58
N GLN A 57 -9.54 2.29 -7.89
CA GLN A 57 -9.84 0.88 -8.15
C GLN A 57 -10.46 0.15 -6.95
N LYS A 58 -11.19 0.87 -6.08
CA LYS A 58 -11.66 0.38 -4.77
C LYS A 58 -12.27 -1.02 -4.80
N GLU A 59 -13.20 -1.25 -5.72
CA GLU A 59 -13.88 -2.54 -5.86
C GLU A 59 -12.90 -3.69 -6.14
N LYS A 60 -11.93 -3.48 -7.03
CA LYS A 60 -10.90 -4.49 -7.38
C LYS A 60 -9.99 -4.79 -6.19
N TYR A 61 -9.58 -3.77 -5.42
CA TYR A 61 -8.79 -3.97 -4.19
C TYR A 61 -9.61 -4.65 -3.08
N ASP A 62 -10.88 -4.29 -2.90
CA ASP A 62 -11.78 -4.95 -1.96
C ASP A 62 -11.99 -6.43 -2.33
N ASN A 63 -12.03 -6.76 -3.62
CA ASN A 63 -12.11 -8.14 -4.11
C ASN A 63 -10.85 -8.94 -3.77
N LEU A 64 -9.67 -8.36 -3.95
CA LEU A 64 -8.40 -8.96 -3.57
C LEU A 64 -8.33 -9.19 -2.05
N PHE A 65 -8.72 -8.19 -1.25
CA PHE A 65 -8.82 -8.31 0.20
C PHE A 65 -9.72 -9.47 0.62
N ARG A 66 -10.94 -9.55 0.06
CA ARG A 66 -11.89 -10.64 0.36
C ARG A 66 -11.34 -12.00 -0.03
N TYR A 67 -10.63 -12.10 -1.15
CA TYR A 67 -9.95 -13.33 -1.55
C TYR A 67 -8.88 -13.74 -0.52
N LEU A 68 -8.01 -12.81 -0.10
CA LEU A 68 -6.95 -13.09 0.87
C LEU A 68 -7.55 -13.45 2.24
N ALA A 69 -8.56 -12.72 2.71
CA ALA A 69 -9.24 -13.02 3.97
C ALA A 69 -9.90 -14.40 3.98
N LYS A 70 -10.56 -14.80 2.88
CA LYS A 70 -11.25 -16.09 2.75
C LYS A 70 -10.26 -17.28 2.70
N ASN A 71 -9.08 -17.09 2.12
CA ASN A 71 -8.14 -18.19 1.87
C ASN A 71 -7.03 -18.35 2.92
N LYS A 72 -6.98 -17.50 3.95
CA LYS A 72 -5.95 -17.55 5.01
C LYS A 72 -5.80 -18.91 5.70
N ASN A 73 -6.90 -19.65 5.89
CA ASN A 73 -6.86 -20.99 6.47
C ASN A 73 -6.42 -22.05 5.46
N LYS A 74 -6.88 -21.93 4.19
CA LYS A 74 -6.54 -22.84 3.09
C LYS A 74 -5.04 -22.85 2.79
N TYR A 75 -4.40 -21.68 2.86
CA TYR A 75 -2.98 -21.47 2.57
C TYR A 75 -2.13 -21.19 3.81
N HIS A 76 -2.68 -21.43 5.00
CA HIS A 76 -1.96 -21.38 6.27
C HIS A 76 -1.18 -20.08 6.52
N TYR A 77 -1.84 -18.92 6.40
CA TYR A 77 -1.23 -17.63 6.74
C TYR A 77 -2.09 -16.78 7.68
N THR A 78 -1.46 -15.76 8.26
CA THR A 78 -2.05 -14.55 8.84
C THR A 78 -1.61 -13.33 8.03
N GLY A 79 -2.23 -12.19 8.34
CA GLY A 79 -1.72 -10.87 7.98
C GLY A 79 -1.34 -10.11 9.25
N TYR A 80 -1.00 -8.83 9.12
CA TYR A 80 -0.87 -7.93 10.27
C TYR A 80 -2.15 -7.86 11.09
N THR A 81 -2.00 -7.54 12.38
CA THR A 81 -3.14 -7.12 13.20
C THR A 81 -3.47 -5.66 12.90
N LYS A 82 -4.74 -5.26 13.05
CA LYS A 82 -5.14 -3.86 12.91
C LYS A 82 -4.42 -2.92 13.88
N GLU A 83 -4.04 -3.44 15.05
CA GLU A 83 -3.31 -2.67 16.05
C GLU A 83 -1.86 -2.43 15.62
N ALA A 84 -1.19 -3.45 15.05
CA ALA A 84 0.15 -3.30 14.51
C ALA A 84 0.17 -2.25 13.38
N LEU A 85 -0.76 -2.35 12.42
CA LEU A 85 -0.88 -1.38 11.33
C LEU A 85 -1.00 0.06 11.86
N ARG A 86 -2.00 0.32 12.70
CA ARG A 86 -2.31 1.67 13.18
C ARG A 86 -1.21 2.33 14.01
N ASN A 87 -0.43 1.54 14.73
CA ASN A 87 0.51 2.07 15.73
C ASN A 87 1.97 2.02 15.29
N THR A 88 2.28 1.30 14.22
CA THR A 88 3.68 1.02 13.86
C THR A 88 4.00 1.20 12.38
N ILE A 89 2.98 1.31 11.53
CA ILE A 89 3.13 1.39 10.07
C ILE A 89 2.43 2.65 9.57
N GLY A 90 3.07 3.34 8.62
CA GLY A 90 2.58 4.58 8.03
C GLY A 90 3.25 4.80 6.69
N ASP A 91 3.00 3.89 5.75
CA ASP A 91 3.63 3.79 4.43
C ASP A 91 2.53 3.73 3.34
N GLY A 92 1.55 4.63 3.47
CA GLY A 92 0.43 4.76 2.56
C GLY A 92 -0.75 3.83 2.87
N TYR A 93 -1.44 3.38 1.83
CA TYR A 93 -2.55 2.45 1.95
C TYR A 93 -2.00 1.10 2.37
N GLU A 94 -2.41 0.66 3.55
CA GLU A 94 -2.11 -0.68 4.04
C GLU A 94 -3.31 -1.29 4.76
N ASN A 95 -3.49 -2.59 4.58
CA ASN A 95 -4.41 -3.39 5.38
C ASN A 95 -3.71 -4.65 5.88
N GLU A 96 -4.45 -5.53 6.54
CA GLU A 96 -3.89 -6.74 7.14
C GLU A 96 -3.08 -7.59 6.16
N TYR A 97 -3.41 -7.57 4.87
CA TYR A 97 -2.85 -8.51 3.89
C TYR A 97 -1.98 -7.87 2.81
N PHE A 98 -2.00 -6.54 2.62
CA PHE A 98 -1.19 -5.89 1.57
C PHE A 98 -1.06 -4.39 1.76
N ASN A 99 0.01 -3.82 1.19
CA ASN A 99 0.20 -2.40 0.98
C ASN A 99 0.12 -2.04 -0.51
N ILE A 100 -0.33 -0.82 -0.83
CA ILE A 100 -0.24 -0.25 -2.17
C ILE A 100 0.83 0.83 -2.14
N SER A 101 1.78 0.79 -3.06
CA SER A 101 2.80 1.83 -3.14
C SER A 101 2.29 3.00 -3.98
N GLY A 102 2.39 4.21 -3.45
CA GLY A 102 2.31 5.43 -4.26
C GLY A 102 3.53 5.54 -5.16
N TYR A 103 3.36 6.12 -6.34
CA TYR A 103 4.49 6.48 -7.20
C TYR A 103 4.99 7.89 -6.81
N PRO A 104 6.27 8.21 -7.09
CA PRO A 104 6.85 9.51 -6.76
C PRO A 104 6.08 10.65 -7.41
N VAL A 105 5.61 11.61 -6.59
CA VAL A 105 4.90 12.82 -7.00
C VAL A 105 5.41 13.97 -6.14
N THR A 106 5.79 15.08 -6.77
CA THR A 106 6.20 16.29 -6.03
C THR A 106 4.98 16.98 -5.41
N ILE A 107 5.20 17.83 -4.40
CA ILE A 107 4.10 18.59 -3.78
C ILE A 107 3.43 19.55 -4.79
N GLU A 108 4.19 20.10 -5.73
CA GLU A 108 3.67 20.99 -6.79
C GLU A 108 2.73 20.22 -7.73
N GLU A 109 3.15 19.03 -8.18
CA GLU A 109 2.33 18.14 -9.01
C GLU A 109 1.10 17.64 -8.24
N TYR A 110 1.22 17.36 -6.93
CA TYR A 110 0.09 17.03 -6.07
C TYR A 110 -0.99 18.12 -6.13
N HIS A 111 -0.62 19.36 -5.86
CA HIS A 111 -1.54 20.51 -5.88
C HIS A 111 -2.12 20.75 -7.28
N GLN A 112 -1.31 20.57 -8.32
CA GLN A 112 -1.73 20.83 -9.69
C GLN A 112 -2.70 19.75 -10.23
N TYR A 113 -2.44 18.48 -9.96
CA TYR A 113 -3.09 17.37 -10.65
C TYR A 113 -3.98 16.48 -9.78
N PHE A 114 -3.69 16.34 -8.47
CA PHE A 114 -4.40 15.42 -7.59
C PHE A 114 -5.35 16.10 -6.61
N GLU A 115 -4.93 17.21 -6.00
CA GLU A 115 -5.77 17.95 -5.06
C GLU A 115 -7.15 18.34 -5.65
N PRO A 116 -7.26 18.78 -6.93
CA PRO A 116 -8.57 19.07 -7.53
C PRO A 116 -9.51 17.85 -7.59
N LEU A 117 -8.96 16.63 -7.60
CA LEU A 117 -9.74 15.39 -7.71
C LEU A 117 -10.52 15.07 -6.43
N LEU A 118 -10.11 15.63 -5.28
CA LEU A 118 -10.73 15.39 -3.97
C LEU A 118 -12.23 15.67 -3.94
N TYR A 119 -12.73 16.51 -4.82
CA TYR A 119 -14.12 16.97 -4.87
C TYR A 119 -14.95 16.29 -5.95
N LEU A 120 -14.34 15.41 -6.76
CA LEU A 120 -15.03 14.72 -7.85
C LEU A 120 -15.85 13.54 -7.33
N ASN A 121 -16.93 13.21 -8.05
CA ASN A 121 -17.64 11.95 -7.88
C ASN A 121 -16.75 10.77 -8.31
N GLN A 122 -17.14 9.53 -7.98
CA GLN A 122 -16.29 8.35 -8.24
C GLN A 122 -15.93 8.14 -9.71
N ARG A 123 -16.88 8.39 -10.63
CA ARG A 123 -16.65 8.20 -12.07
C ARG A 123 -15.63 9.21 -12.59
N ASP A 124 -15.81 10.47 -12.25
CA ASP A 124 -14.94 11.55 -12.71
C ASP A 124 -13.57 11.48 -12.02
N PHE A 125 -13.53 11.12 -10.73
CA PHE A 125 -12.30 10.85 -9.99
C PHE A 125 -11.44 9.82 -10.73
N LYS A 126 -12.00 8.63 -11.03
CA LYS A 126 -11.25 7.56 -11.69
C LYS A 126 -10.67 8.00 -13.04
N ASN A 127 -11.48 8.65 -13.87
CA ASN A 127 -11.04 9.08 -15.20
C ASN A 127 -9.94 10.15 -15.13
N ASN A 128 -10.09 11.12 -14.22
CA ASN A 128 -9.10 12.20 -14.08
C ASN A 128 -7.83 11.75 -13.36
N TYR A 129 -7.91 10.80 -12.43
CA TYR A 129 -6.75 10.20 -11.78
C TYR A 129 -5.82 9.50 -12.78
N GLU A 130 -6.38 8.70 -13.69
CA GLU A 130 -5.60 8.05 -14.75
C GLU A 130 -4.96 9.05 -15.73
N ASN A 131 -5.61 10.20 -15.96
CA ASN A 131 -5.02 11.27 -16.76
C ASN A 131 -3.90 11.99 -15.99
N ALA A 132 -4.08 12.28 -14.71
CA ALA A 132 -3.07 12.88 -13.85
C ALA A 132 -1.80 12.03 -13.79
N LYS A 133 -1.94 10.70 -13.68
CA LYS A 133 -0.83 9.74 -13.75
C LYS A 133 0.00 9.91 -15.03
N LYS A 134 -0.68 9.91 -16.19
CA LYS A 134 -0.03 10.03 -17.51
C LYS A 134 0.68 11.35 -17.74
N LEU A 135 0.27 12.43 -17.05
CA LEU A 135 0.93 13.73 -17.13
C LEU A 135 2.28 13.75 -16.41
N ILE A 136 2.46 12.86 -15.43
CA ILE A 136 3.70 12.75 -14.63
C ILE A 136 4.62 11.70 -15.23
N SER A 137 4.08 10.53 -15.56
CA SER A 137 4.82 9.46 -16.22
C SER A 137 3.89 8.51 -16.95
N THR A 138 4.31 8.11 -18.15
CA THR A 138 3.63 7.05 -18.90
C THR A 138 4.03 5.65 -18.44
N ASP A 139 5.11 5.54 -17.68
CA ASP A 139 5.78 4.27 -17.42
C ASP A 139 5.55 3.76 -15.99
N TYR A 140 5.01 4.60 -15.09
CA TYR A 140 4.72 4.18 -13.73
C TYR A 140 3.51 3.24 -13.69
N LYS A 141 3.80 2.00 -13.30
CA LYS A 141 2.79 1.02 -12.92
C LYS A 141 2.53 1.08 -11.44
N ASN A 142 1.26 0.88 -11.09
CA ASN A 142 0.89 0.67 -9.71
C ASN A 142 1.52 -0.62 -9.22
N THR A 143 2.01 -0.62 -7.99
CA THR A 143 2.54 -1.82 -7.36
C THR A 143 1.85 -2.07 -6.03
N LEU A 144 1.68 -3.34 -5.69
CA LEU A 144 1.13 -3.81 -4.42
C LEU A 144 1.98 -4.96 -3.93
N ARG A 145 2.27 -5.01 -2.63
CA ARG A 145 2.94 -6.16 -2.00
C ARG A 145 2.06 -6.74 -0.91
N THR A 146 2.01 -8.07 -0.82
CA THR A 146 1.20 -8.72 0.23
C THR A 146 2.01 -8.99 1.50
N ASN A 147 1.40 -8.75 2.66
CA ASN A 147 2.05 -8.88 3.96
C ASN A 147 1.61 -10.17 4.68
N LEU A 148 1.90 -11.35 4.08
CA LEU A 148 1.41 -12.66 4.54
C LEU A 148 2.43 -13.43 5.41
N PHE A 149 2.05 -13.74 6.65
CA PHE A 149 2.87 -14.51 7.59
C PHE A 149 2.45 -15.98 7.62
N SER A 150 3.36 -16.90 7.32
CA SER A 150 3.09 -18.34 7.26
C SER A 150 2.96 -18.96 8.64
N LYS A 151 1.78 -19.54 8.94
CA LYS A 151 1.52 -20.32 10.16
C LYS A 151 2.22 -21.68 10.20
N ARG A 152 2.90 -22.08 9.12
CA ARG A 152 3.64 -23.34 9.06
C ARG A 152 4.93 -23.24 9.88
N LYS A 153 5.10 -24.16 10.83
CA LYS A 153 6.31 -24.23 11.68
C LYS A 153 7.59 -24.56 10.91
N ASP A 154 7.45 -25.25 9.79
CA ASP A 154 8.54 -25.69 8.92
C ASP A 154 8.78 -24.73 7.74
N TYR A 155 8.30 -23.48 7.81
CA TYR A 155 8.36 -22.56 6.68
C TYR A 155 9.77 -22.42 6.11
N THR A 156 9.89 -22.62 4.79
CA THR A 156 11.06 -22.22 4.00
C THR A 156 10.58 -21.63 2.68
N ARG A 157 11.37 -20.76 2.06
CA ARG A 157 10.97 -20.20 0.77
C ARG A 157 10.72 -21.28 -0.29
N HIS A 158 11.54 -22.32 -0.26
CA HIS A 158 11.45 -23.47 -1.16
C HIS A 158 10.12 -24.24 -0.97
N ASN A 159 9.76 -24.59 0.27
CA ASN A 159 8.54 -25.37 0.51
C ASN A 159 7.24 -24.55 0.44
N ASN A 160 7.34 -23.22 0.41
CA ASN A 160 6.20 -22.33 0.22
C ASN A 160 5.95 -21.96 -1.25
N HIS A 161 6.93 -22.17 -2.13
CA HIS A 161 6.86 -21.79 -3.55
C HIS A 161 5.59 -22.30 -4.26
N SER A 162 5.23 -23.58 -4.06
CA SER A 162 4.03 -24.17 -4.67
C SER A 162 2.72 -23.52 -4.19
N THR A 163 2.69 -23.05 -2.94
CA THR A 163 1.54 -22.33 -2.37
C THR A 163 1.37 -20.97 -3.03
N VAL A 164 2.47 -20.21 -3.12
CA VAL A 164 2.48 -18.90 -3.76
C VAL A 164 2.08 -19.01 -5.24
N LEU A 165 2.63 -19.98 -5.98
CA LEU A 165 2.25 -20.24 -7.38
C LEU A 165 0.76 -20.57 -7.55
N LYS A 166 0.20 -21.40 -6.66
CA LYS A 166 -1.22 -21.76 -6.73
C LYS A 166 -2.12 -20.56 -6.48
N MET A 167 -1.79 -19.74 -5.48
CA MET A 167 -2.50 -18.50 -5.19
C MET A 167 -2.41 -17.52 -6.36
N ALA A 168 -1.22 -17.35 -6.94
CA ALA A 168 -1.01 -16.51 -8.10
C ALA A 168 -1.88 -16.93 -9.29
N LYS A 169 -1.95 -18.23 -9.58
CA LYS A 169 -2.84 -18.79 -10.62
C LYS A 169 -4.32 -18.53 -10.33
N GLU A 170 -4.75 -18.67 -9.08
CA GLU A 170 -6.14 -18.37 -8.66
C GLU A 170 -6.49 -16.88 -8.74
N ILE A 171 -5.53 -15.97 -8.51
CA ILE A 171 -5.70 -14.53 -8.70
C ILE A 171 -5.73 -14.20 -10.19
N LYS A 172 -4.74 -14.69 -10.98
CA LYS A 172 -4.67 -14.50 -12.43
C LYS A 172 -5.94 -14.99 -13.14
N SER A 173 -6.54 -16.10 -12.71
CA SER A 173 -7.78 -16.63 -13.32
C SER A 173 -9.02 -15.76 -13.08
N ARG A 174 -8.96 -14.85 -12.10
CA ARG A 174 -10.02 -13.90 -11.74
C ARG A 174 -9.71 -12.47 -12.18
N LYS A 175 -8.86 -12.31 -13.21
CA LYS A 175 -8.28 -11.03 -13.65
C LYS A 175 -9.28 -9.85 -13.64
N LYS A 176 -10.47 -10.02 -14.22
CA LYS A 176 -11.51 -8.96 -14.31
C LYS A 176 -12.00 -8.42 -12.95
N ASP A 177 -11.96 -9.25 -11.91
CA ASP A 177 -12.38 -8.88 -10.56
C ASP A 177 -11.21 -8.32 -9.72
N MET A 178 -9.99 -8.41 -10.22
CA MET A 178 -8.74 -8.11 -9.51
C MET A 178 -8.15 -6.77 -10.00
N PRO A 179 -7.20 -6.16 -9.27
CA PRO A 179 -6.52 -4.95 -9.72
C PRO A 179 -5.54 -5.29 -10.85
N GLU A 180 -6.08 -5.60 -12.03
CA GLU A 180 -5.36 -6.11 -13.20
C GLU A 180 -4.41 -5.09 -13.85
N ASP A 181 -4.59 -3.81 -13.50
CA ASP A 181 -3.74 -2.68 -13.91
C ASP A 181 -2.65 -2.38 -12.85
N THR A 182 -2.53 -3.25 -11.84
CA THR A 182 -1.56 -3.15 -10.74
C THR A 182 -0.70 -4.40 -10.70
N GLU A 183 0.61 -4.20 -10.63
CA GLU A 183 1.56 -5.29 -10.42
C GLU A 183 1.46 -5.75 -8.96
N ILE A 184 1.17 -7.04 -8.76
CA ILE A 184 1.01 -7.64 -7.44
C ILE A 184 2.22 -8.52 -7.16
N HIS A 185 2.98 -8.16 -6.14
CA HIS A 185 4.01 -9.02 -5.56
C HIS A 185 3.37 -9.84 -4.44
N LEU A 186 3.05 -11.11 -4.74
CA LEU A 186 2.51 -12.03 -3.75
C LEU A 186 3.64 -12.55 -2.86
N GLU A 187 3.76 -11.93 -1.70
CA GLU A 187 4.82 -12.14 -0.72
C GLU A 187 4.33 -12.91 0.51
N PHE A 188 5.17 -13.85 0.95
CA PHE A 188 5.00 -14.68 2.15
C PHE A 188 6.28 -14.70 2.95
N GLN A 189 6.17 -14.77 4.26
CA GLN A 189 7.32 -14.96 5.14
C GLN A 189 7.01 -15.86 6.32
N GLU A 190 8.02 -16.12 7.15
CA GLU A 190 7.84 -16.82 8.42
C GLU A 190 6.96 -16.02 9.39
N ASP A 191 6.27 -16.69 10.31
CA ASP A 191 5.47 -16.05 11.38
C ASP A 191 6.36 -15.43 12.46
N LYS A 192 7.17 -14.45 12.04
CA LYS A 192 8.04 -13.64 12.88
C LYS A 192 7.96 -12.19 12.43
N LEU A 193 7.81 -11.31 13.41
CA LEU A 193 7.81 -9.87 13.23
C LEU A 193 8.77 -9.26 14.25
N GLU A 194 9.68 -8.42 13.79
CA GLU A 194 10.55 -7.68 14.70
C GLU A 194 9.73 -6.63 15.44
N THR A 195 9.73 -6.69 16.77
CA THR A 195 8.85 -5.85 17.60
C THR A 195 9.29 -4.40 17.70
N LYS A 196 10.58 -4.11 17.46
CA LYS A 196 11.14 -2.75 17.53
C LYS A 196 10.98 -1.98 16.21
N GLN A 197 11.07 -2.67 15.08
CA GLN A 197 10.90 -2.13 13.74
C GLN A 197 10.14 -3.16 12.90
N PRO A 198 8.80 -3.20 12.99
CA PRO A 198 7.97 -4.18 12.29
C PRO A 198 7.82 -3.85 10.79
N TYR A 199 8.90 -3.40 10.13
CA TYR A 199 8.87 -3.03 8.72
C TYR A 199 9.07 -4.25 7.83
N TRP A 200 8.16 -4.44 6.88
CA TRP A 200 8.15 -5.60 5.97
C TRP A 200 9.40 -5.66 5.08
N GLY A 201 9.94 -4.52 4.66
CA GLY A 201 11.10 -4.45 3.76
C GLY A 201 12.42 -4.99 4.32
N ASN A 202 12.54 -5.19 5.64
CA ASN A 202 13.72 -5.79 6.26
C ASN A 202 13.71 -7.33 6.22
N MET A 203 12.67 -7.91 5.65
CA MET A 203 12.43 -9.35 5.67
C MET A 203 12.80 -10.00 4.33
N ASN A 204 12.98 -11.32 4.32
CA ASN A 204 13.38 -12.08 3.14
C ASN A 204 12.25 -13.04 2.69
N PRO A 205 11.16 -12.51 2.08
CA PRO A 205 9.98 -13.29 1.75
C PRO A 205 10.20 -14.24 0.55
N THR A 206 9.30 -15.22 0.39
CA THR A 206 9.02 -15.78 -0.95
C THR A 206 8.16 -14.77 -1.69
N SER A 207 8.55 -14.37 -2.89
CA SER A 207 7.78 -13.44 -3.74
C SER A 207 7.48 -14.07 -5.10
N TYR A 208 6.30 -13.79 -5.64
CA TYR A 208 5.94 -14.11 -7.03
C TYR A 208 5.14 -12.97 -7.66
N GLY A 209 5.54 -12.56 -8.85
CA GLY A 209 4.88 -11.49 -9.61
C GLY A 209 3.57 -11.94 -10.25
N ILE A 210 2.53 -11.12 -10.12
CA ILE A 210 1.24 -11.28 -10.77
C ILE A 210 0.94 -10.00 -11.52
N PHE A 211 0.50 -10.12 -12.78
CA PHE A 211 0.30 -8.99 -13.70
C PHE A 211 1.56 -8.13 -13.92
N THR A 212 2.73 -8.74 -13.78
CA THR A 212 4.04 -8.15 -14.09
C THR A 212 4.36 -8.29 -15.58
N GLU A 213 5.20 -7.41 -16.14
CA GLU A 213 5.65 -7.51 -17.55
C GLU A 213 6.55 -8.71 -17.84
N VAL A 214 7.14 -9.28 -16.78
CA VAL A 214 7.93 -10.50 -16.86
C VAL A 214 6.99 -11.67 -16.54
N ASP A 215 6.38 -12.25 -17.56
CA ASP A 215 5.97 -13.66 -17.50
C ASP A 215 7.21 -14.50 -17.89
N ASP A 216 7.46 -15.58 -17.13
CA ASP A 216 8.62 -16.49 -17.17
C ASP A 216 9.24 -16.78 -18.55
#